data_AF-A0A2E9T2P2-F1
#
_entry.id   AF-A0A2E9T2P2-F1
#
_cell.length_a   1.000
_cell.length_b   1.000
_cell.length_c   1.000
_cell.angle_alpha   90.00
_cell.angle_beta   90.00
_cell.angle_gamma   90.00
#
_symmetry.space_group_name_H-M   'P 1'
#
loop_
_entity.id
_entity.type
_entity.pdbx_description
1 polymer ?
#
loop_
_entity_poly.entity_id
_entity_poly.type
_entity_poly.pdbx_seq_one_letter_code
_entity_poly.pdbx_strand_id
1 'polypeptide(L)'
;MSAQLQQILDNSAIETLFQPIFDISNQHILGYEALSRGPKDSELEMPSALFSEAIACHKISELELLCRSKAIENFVKLNLQGKLFLNVSPKTLLDPCHPKGETLHLVEHFGLAANRVVIEVTEQEKVDDGFLLLKTIAHYRELGFSIAIDDLGAGYSGLKQWSELCPEFVKIDRYFIDHCDQSVVKKEFLKSIIELAKATNTQVIAEGIERVEELRLLESLGVQHAQGFLLERPSLQPSYEINIHCLKHLESSDTESNFEQSMAIGWLAVEHASIESTTRCKDAHKIFEQDKTLTSLAVLEHNIPVGLLHRDQLTEVFAAPYGHALYDKQPVTSLMDKQPLVVDENELLDTVSQQITEFEFDIRRHIVITRSGEYLGLAPLRNILKHITEEKIRHAQHANPLTMLPGNVAINEAIELRLRNNYPFSLAYVDLNHFKQFNDLYGYASGDSVIKLLAEVIVEACSTSKGFVGHIGGDDFMVVFDKNDAEQVCHDIINKFEHQSRAFFTPEHIEQGGYWASNREGKKQFVPLLTLSIGLVKPDLELCINSHQVAALATDAKKEAKRYQSSHLFVCQRRRPAPAVVRLSCAKDDSASVGL
;
A
#
# COMPACT_ATOMS: atom_id res chain seq x y z
N MET A 1 -2.11 38.69 28.29
CA MET A 1 -0.89 37.89 28.34
C MET A 1 -1.15 36.71 29.24
N SER A 2 -1.12 35.49 28.71
CA SER A 2 -1.02 34.32 29.58
C SER A 2 0.28 34.45 30.38
N ALA A 3 0.17 34.54 31.71
CA ALA A 3 1.33 34.65 32.60
C ALA A 3 2.31 33.48 32.42
N GLN A 4 1.80 32.35 31.94
CA GLN A 4 2.54 31.12 31.69
C GLN A 4 3.45 31.23 30.46
N LEU A 5 2.97 31.80 29.33
CA LEU A 5 3.82 31.99 28.15
C LEU A 5 4.97 32.96 28.43
N GLN A 6 4.71 34.05 29.16
CA GLN A 6 5.75 35.00 29.53
C GLN A 6 6.81 34.35 30.42
N GLN A 7 6.40 33.51 31.38
CA GLN A 7 7.34 32.72 32.19
C GLN A 7 8.18 31.75 31.37
N ILE A 8 7.62 31.14 30.32
CA ILE A 8 8.36 30.26 29.41
C ILE A 8 9.44 31.05 28.67
N LEU A 9 9.09 32.23 28.14
CA LEU A 9 10.03 33.10 27.44
C LEU A 9 11.14 33.61 28.37
N ASP A 10 10.77 34.15 29.53
CA ASP A 10 11.69 34.75 30.50
C ASP A 10 12.68 33.72 31.06
N ASN A 11 12.20 32.50 31.34
CA ASN A 11 13.04 31.42 31.87
C ASN A 11 13.65 30.53 30.79
N SER A 12 13.41 30.82 29.51
CA SER A 12 13.84 29.98 28.38
C SER A 12 13.43 28.50 28.54
N ALA A 13 12.21 28.27 29.05
CA ALA A 13 11.71 26.94 29.45
C ALA A 13 11.13 26.16 28.25
N ILE A 14 11.98 25.93 27.24
CA ILE A 14 11.70 25.09 26.08
C ILE A 14 12.64 23.89 26.11
N GLU A 15 12.07 22.71 25.96
CA GLU A 15 12.80 21.46 25.82
C GLU A 15 12.85 21.06 24.34
N THR A 16 14.02 20.61 23.86
CA THR A 16 14.18 20.15 22.48
C THR A 16 14.39 18.64 22.48
N LEU A 17 13.48 17.94 21.82
CA LEU A 17 13.67 16.54 21.45
C LEU A 17 14.27 16.47 20.05
N PHE A 18 15.10 15.47 19.82
CA PHE A 18 15.67 15.19 18.51
C PHE A 18 15.14 13.86 18.00
N GLN A 19 14.69 13.84 16.75
CA GLN A 19 14.39 12.60 16.04
C GLN A 19 15.40 12.40 14.92
N PRO A 20 16.13 11.28 14.90
CA PRO A 20 17.07 11.01 13.82
C PRO A 20 16.36 10.80 12.48
N ILE A 21 17.01 11.29 11.42
CA ILE A 21 16.69 11.01 10.03
C ILE A 21 17.80 10.11 9.49
N PHE A 22 17.44 8.91 9.06
CA PHE A 22 18.37 7.87 8.69
C PHE A 22 18.55 7.86 7.17
N ASP A 23 19.80 7.75 6.71
CA ASP A 23 20.13 7.28 5.36
C ASP A 23 20.16 5.75 5.41
N ILE A 24 19.11 5.14 4.87
CA ILE A 24 18.90 3.70 4.89
C ILE A 24 19.91 3.00 3.98
N SER A 25 20.24 3.63 2.84
CA SER A 25 21.12 3.05 1.82
C SER A 25 22.56 2.94 2.32
N ASN A 26 23.06 3.99 2.97
CA ASN A 26 24.44 4.08 3.44
C ASN A 26 24.60 3.76 4.93
N GLN A 27 23.52 3.38 5.61
CA GLN A 27 23.50 2.97 7.02
C GLN A 27 24.17 4.01 7.96
N HIS A 28 23.83 5.28 7.79
CA HIS A 28 24.26 6.34 8.71
C HIS A 28 23.11 7.32 9.00
N ILE A 29 23.32 8.18 9.99
CA ILE A 29 22.35 9.24 10.35
C ILE A 29 22.64 10.47 9.47
N LEU A 30 21.71 10.82 8.59
CA LEU A 30 21.77 12.03 7.76
C LEU A 30 21.76 13.29 8.65
N GLY A 31 20.90 13.28 9.66
CA GLY A 31 20.69 14.42 10.55
C GLY A 31 19.59 14.15 11.58
N TYR A 32 19.16 15.22 12.24
CA TYR A 32 18.18 15.17 13.31
C TYR A 32 17.18 16.31 13.15
N GLU A 33 15.90 15.99 13.27
CA GLU A 33 14.83 16.98 13.37
C GLU A 33 14.68 17.45 14.81
N ALA A 34 14.67 18.77 15.00
CA ALA A 34 14.46 19.39 16.29
C ALA A 34 12.97 19.65 16.55
N LEU A 35 12.43 18.97 17.56
CA LEU A 35 11.03 19.07 17.97
C LEU A 35 10.95 19.77 19.32
N SER A 36 10.43 21.00 19.31
CA SER A 36 10.30 21.82 20.53
C SER A 36 9.11 21.35 21.38
N ARG A 37 9.26 21.38 22.71
CA ARG A 37 8.21 21.11 23.70
C ARG A 37 8.22 22.22 24.75
N GLY A 38 7.04 22.62 25.20
CA GLY A 38 6.94 23.48 26.38
C GLY A 38 7.25 22.69 27.65
N PRO A 39 7.12 23.32 28.83
CA PRO A 39 7.38 22.67 30.10
C PRO A 39 6.52 21.41 30.28
N LYS A 40 7.15 20.33 30.72
CA LYS A 40 6.49 19.05 31.00
C LYS A 40 5.35 19.21 32.03
N ASP A 41 4.28 18.46 31.82
CA ASP A 41 3.06 18.44 32.63
C ASP A 41 2.33 19.81 32.67
N SER A 42 2.56 20.66 31.67
CA SER A 42 1.90 21.97 31.54
C SER A 42 0.90 22.01 30.38
N GLU A 43 -0.10 22.90 30.45
CA GLU A 43 -1.06 23.11 29.35
C GLU A 43 -0.40 23.52 28.01
N LEU A 44 0.84 24.00 28.08
CA LEU A 44 1.63 24.43 26.92
C LEU A 44 2.77 23.44 26.58
N GLU A 45 2.74 22.21 27.09
CA GLU A 45 3.74 21.18 26.76
C GLU A 45 3.76 20.86 25.26
N MET A 46 2.56 20.68 24.68
CA MET A 46 2.41 20.32 23.27
C MET A 46 2.59 21.54 22.35
N PRO A 47 3.30 21.39 21.22
CA PRO A 47 3.57 22.50 20.29
C PRO A 47 2.31 23.21 19.81
N SER A 48 1.25 22.48 19.50
CA SER A 48 -0.01 23.06 19.00
C SER A 48 -0.60 24.08 19.98
N ALA A 49 -0.64 23.76 21.28
CA ALA A 49 -1.12 24.65 22.33
C ALA A 49 -0.17 25.83 22.55
N LEU A 50 1.15 25.56 22.62
CA LEU A 50 2.19 26.57 22.83
C LEU A 50 2.20 27.65 21.73
N PHE A 51 2.19 27.23 20.47
CA PHE A 51 2.21 28.14 19.33
C PHE A 51 0.88 28.88 19.15
N SER A 52 -0.25 28.23 19.41
CA SER A 52 -1.57 28.89 19.41
C SER A 52 -1.63 30.03 20.43
N GLU A 53 -1.12 29.80 21.64
CA GLU A 53 -1.06 30.83 22.69
C GLU A 53 -0.08 31.96 22.31
N ALA A 54 1.05 31.64 21.70
CA ALA A 54 2.01 32.64 21.23
C ALA A 54 1.45 33.54 20.13
N ILE A 55 0.66 32.99 19.21
CA ILE A 55 -0.07 33.76 18.20
C ILE A 55 -1.09 34.69 18.87
N ALA A 56 -1.89 34.16 19.81
CA ALA A 56 -2.90 34.94 20.54
C ALA A 56 -2.28 36.09 21.36
N CYS A 57 -1.05 35.90 21.86
CA CYS A 57 -0.31 36.90 22.61
C CYS A 57 0.62 37.79 21.75
N HIS A 58 0.67 37.63 20.43
CA HIS A 58 1.58 38.33 19.52
C HIS A 58 3.08 38.16 19.88
N LYS A 59 3.46 36.94 20.28
CA LYS A 59 4.82 36.56 20.72
C LYS A 59 5.42 35.41 19.91
N ILE A 60 4.89 35.16 18.71
CA ILE A 60 5.31 34.06 17.84
C ILE A 60 6.78 34.18 17.42
N SER A 61 7.22 35.40 17.09
CA SER A 61 8.59 35.70 16.68
C SER A 61 9.60 35.40 17.80
N GLU A 62 9.31 35.86 19.02
CA GLU A 62 10.16 35.59 20.19
C GLU A 62 10.20 34.11 20.56
N LEU A 63 9.04 33.43 20.49
CA LEU A 63 8.98 31.99 20.76
C LEU A 63 9.79 31.19 19.73
N GLU A 64 9.65 31.48 18.43
CA GLU A 64 10.41 30.78 17.39
C GLU A 64 11.91 30.98 17.53
N LEU A 65 12.36 32.20 17.83
CA LEU A 65 13.78 32.46 18.07
C LEU A 65 14.30 31.68 19.28
N LEU A 66 13.50 31.59 20.35
CA LEU A 66 13.85 30.77 21.52
C LEU A 66 13.94 29.28 21.15
N CYS A 67 12.97 28.76 20.41
CA CYS A 67 12.98 27.36 19.93
C CYS A 67 14.22 27.06 19.06
N ARG A 68 14.54 27.94 18.10
CA ARG A 68 15.74 27.81 17.24
C ARG A 68 17.03 27.86 18.08
N SER A 69 17.13 28.81 19.00
CA SER A 69 18.28 28.97 19.88
C SER A 69 18.50 27.70 20.72
N LYS A 70 17.45 27.19 21.36
CA LYS A 70 17.52 25.94 22.17
C LYS A 70 17.85 24.72 21.33
N ALA A 71 17.30 24.61 20.12
CA ALA A 71 17.62 23.52 19.22
C ALA A 71 19.10 23.52 18.81
N ILE A 72 19.64 24.67 18.41
CA ILE A 72 21.05 24.80 18.02
C ILE A 72 21.97 24.55 19.24
N GLU A 73 21.66 25.16 20.38
CA GLU A 73 22.40 24.97 21.64
C GLU A 73 22.49 23.48 22.01
N ASN A 74 21.34 22.80 22.06
CA ASN A 74 21.28 21.40 22.46
C ASN A 74 21.94 20.47 21.44
N PHE A 75 21.79 20.74 20.14
CA PHE A 75 22.42 19.96 19.08
C PHE A 75 23.96 20.00 19.18
N VAL A 76 24.52 21.19 19.41
CA VAL A 76 25.96 21.38 19.61
C VAL A 76 26.42 20.75 20.94
N LYS A 77 25.67 20.97 22.02
CA LYS A 77 26.00 20.43 23.35
C LYS A 77 26.04 18.90 23.38
N LEU A 78 25.13 18.25 22.65
CA LEU A 78 25.10 16.80 22.49
C LEU A 78 26.16 16.31 21.48
N ASN A 79 26.85 17.20 20.76
CA ASN A 79 27.82 16.85 19.73
C ASN A 79 27.23 15.93 18.64
N LEU A 80 25.97 16.19 18.26
CA LEU A 80 25.29 15.43 17.22
C LEU A 80 25.97 15.64 15.87
N GLN A 81 26.12 14.56 15.11
CA GLN A 81 26.72 14.57 13.77
C GLN A 81 25.64 14.87 12.70
N GLY A 82 26.02 14.99 11.42
CA GLY A 82 25.05 15.21 10.34
C GLY A 82 24.41 16.60 10.35
N LYS A 83 23.19 16.70 9.79
CA LYS A 83 22.44 17.95 9.66
C LYS A 83 21.44 18.18 10.81
N LEU A 84 21.12 19.43 11.10
CA LEU A 84 20.07 19.86 12.02
C LEU A 84 18.90 20.41 11.20
N PHE A 85 17.74 19.77 11.28
CA PHE A 85 16.52 20.21 10.63
C PHE A 85 15.72 21.10 11.60
N LEU A 86 15.42 22.33 11.18
CA LEU A 86 14.73 23.34 11.96
C LEU A 86 13.46 23.78 11.26
N ASN A 87 12.34 23.54 11.94
CA ASN A 87 11.03 24.06 11.59
C ASN A 87 10.98 25.60 11.67
N VAL A 88 10.56 26.24 10.58
CA VAL A 88 10.44 27.69 10.47
C VAL A 88 9.13 28.08 9.79
N SER A 89 8.32 28.91 10.46
CA SER A 89 7.08 29.42 9.87
C SER A 89 7.37 30.46 8.77
N PRO A 90 6.78 30.30 7.57
CA PRO A 90 6.73 31.36 6.57
C PRO A 90 6.22 32.69 7.11
N LYS A 91 5.19 32.70 7.96
CA LYS A 91 4.61 33.95 8.48
C LYS A 91 5.61 34.72 9.33
N THR A 92 6.35 34.03 10.18
CA THR A 92 7.42 34.63 10.99
C THR A 92 8.56 35.16 10.11
N LEU A 93 8.92 34.43 9.04
CA LEU A 93 9.94 34.87 8.08
C LEU A 93 9.56 36.14 7.30
N LEU A 94 8.27 36.34 7.06
CA LEU A 94 7.74 37.44 6.26
C LEU A 94 7.35 38.66 7.12
N ASP A 95 7.29 38.51 8.45
CA ASP A 95 6.99 39.60 9.37
C ASP A 95 8.09 40.68 9.30
N PRO A 96 7.76 41.93 8.92
CA PRO A 96 8.72 43.03 8.90
C PRO A 96 9.37 43.33 10.26
N CYS A 97 8.70 42.97 11.35
CA CYS A 97 9.17 43.13 12.73
C CYS A 97 10.06 41.96 13.19
N HIS A 98 10.15 40.86 12.42
CA HIS A 98 11.06 39.76 12.73
C HIS A 98 12.50 40.17 12.43
N PRO A 99 13.45 39.97 13.37
CA PRO A 99 14.82 40.37 13.16
C PRO A 99 15.48 39.49 12.08
N LYS A 100 16.23 40.12 11.17
CA LYS A 100 16.85 39.45 10.02
C LYS A 100 18.24 38.95 10.38
N GLY A 101 18.55 37.73 9.95
CA GLY A 101 19.88 37.14 10.15
C GLY A 101 20.11 36.48 11.52
N GLU A 102 19.11 36.47 12.41
CA GLU A 102 19.25 35.88 13.76
C GLU A 102 19.61 34.40 13.71
N THR A 103 19.04 33.64 12.77
CA THR A 103 19.38 32.23 12.61
C THR A 103 20.87 32.04 12.30
N LEU A 104 21.46 32.91 11.48
CA LEU A 104 22.89 32.89 11.19
C LEU A 104 23.71 33.27 12.45
N HIS A 105 23.29 34.32 13.14
CA HIS A 105 23.93 34.74 14.38
C HIS A 105 23.95 33.63 15.44
N LEU A 106 22.83 32.90 15.59
CA LEU A 106 22.72 31.78 16.52
C LEU A 106 23.66 30.63 16.15
N VAL A 107 23.70 30.21 14.88
CA VAL A 107 24.61 29.12 14.48
C VAL A 107 26.08 29.52 14.62
N GLU A 108 26.45 30.77 14.30
CA GLU A 108 27.80 31.29 14.52
C GLU A 108 28.16 31.36 16.02
N HIS A 109 27.23 31.84 16.86
CA HIS A 109 27.40 31.96 18.30
C HIS A 109 27.71 30.61 18.96
N PHE A 110 26.98 29.56 18.57
CA PHE A 110 27.18 28.22 19.11
C PHE A 110 28.23 27.40 18.34
N GLY A 111 28.83 27.95 17.28
CA GLY A 111 29.91 27.28 16.51
C GLY A 111 29.43 26.17 15.58
N LEU A 112 28.19 26.25 15.09
CA LEU A 112 27.62 25.35 14.09
C LEU A 112 27.76 25.96 12.68
N ALA A 113 28.26 25.20 11.72
CA ALA A 113 28.35 25.66 10.34
C ALA A 113 26.96 25.74 9.69
N ALA A 114 26.65 26.82 8.97
CA ALA A 114 25.34 27.04 8.36
C ALA A 114 24.90 25.91 7.39
N ASN A 115 25.84 25.29 6.68
CA ASN A 115 25.57 24.15 5.78
C ASN A 115 25.16 22.85 6.49
N ARG A 116 25.32 22.79 7.81
CA ARG A 116 24.78 21.73 8.66
C ARG A 116 23.34 21.99 9.08
N VAL A 117 22.75 23.13 8.75
CA VAL A 117 21.36 23.44 9.12
C VAL A 117 20.47 23.41 7.89
N VAL A 118 19.34 22.72 8.03
CA VAL A 118 18.26 22.62 7.05
C VAL A 118 17.06 23.37 7.60
N ILE A 119 16.51 24.29 6.81
CA ILE A 119 15.31 25.04 7.16
C ILE A 119 14.10 24.33 6.56
N GLU A 120 13.21 23.85 7.42
CA GLU A 120 11.95 23.20 7.05
C GLU A 120 10.84 24.23 6.94
N VAL A 121 10.17 24.22 5.78
CA VAL A 121 9.08 25.12 5.45
C VAL A 121 7.82 24.28 5.21
N THR A 122 6.81 24.46 6.05
CA THR A 122 5.56 23.68 6.00
C THR A 122 4.67 24.10 4.83
N GLU A 123 4.07 23.14 4.11
CA GLU A 123 3.13 23.43 3.00
C GLU A 123 1.82 24.10 3.46
N GLN A 124 1.36 23.79 4.68
CA GLN A 124 0.00 24.10 5.15
C GLN A 124 -0.25 25.60 5.39
N GLU A 125 0.80 26.40 5.54
CA GLU A 125 0.66 27.84 5.74
C GLU A 125 0.50 28.57 4.41
N LYS A 126 -0.73 29.07 4.14
CA LYS A 126 -0.98 29.96 3.00
C LYS A 126 -0.16 31.24 3.13
N VAL A 127 0.71 31.45 2.15
CA VAL A 127 1.49 32.68 2.00
C VAL A 127 0.83 33.56 0.94
N ASP A 128 0.44 34.77 1.33
CA ASP A 128 -0.20 35.74 0.43
C ASP A 128 0.79 36.34 -0.59
N ASP A 129 2.08 36.46 -0.20
CA ASP A 129 3.16 37.00 -1.04
C ASP A 129 4.25 35.94 -1.32
N GLY A 130 4.00 35.11 -2.34
CA GLY A 130 4.95 34.07 -2.78
C GLY A 130 6.29 34.63 -3.27
N PHE A 131 6.32 35.86 -3.79
CA PHE A 131 7.58 36.47 -4.25
C PHE A 131 8.51 36.80 -3.09
N LEU A 132 7.95 37.34 -2.00
CA LEU A 132 8.73 37.63 -0.80
C LEU A 132 9.26 36.34 -0.15
N LEU A 133 8.47 35.26 -0.13
CA LEU A 133 8.93 33.94 0.35
C LEU A 133 10.12 33.43 -0.47
N LEU A 134 10.02 33.44 -1.80
CA LEU A 134 11.12 33.00 -2.68
C LEU A 134 12.40 33.82 -2.44
N LYS A 135 12.27 35.14 -2.27
CA LYS A 135 13.39 36.02 -1.95
C LYS A 135 14.02 35.70 -0.60
N THR A 136 13.20 35.43 0.42
CA THR A 136 13.70 35.06 1.75
C THR A 136 14.40 33.71 1.72
N ILE A 137 13.83 32.70 1.06
CA ILE A 137 14.47 31.38 0.93
C ILE A 137 15.78 31.45 0.15
N ALA A 138 15.83 32.23 -0.94
CA ALA A 138 17.08 32.48 -1.66
C ALA A 138 18.14 33.11 -0.75
N HIS A 139 17.75 34.06 0.10
CA HIS A 139 18.66 34.65 1.08
C HIS A 139 19.19 33.62 2.09
N TYR A 140 18.35 32.72 2.61
CA TYR A 140 18.82 31.65 3.50
C TYR A 140 19.83 30.72 2.80
N ARG A 141 19.63 30.41 1.52
CA ARG A 141 20.62 29.65 0.74
C ARG A 141 21.94 30.39 0.56
N GLU A 142 21.91 31.70 0.32
CA GLU A 142 23.13 32.52 0.24
C GLU A 142 23.93 32.50 1.54
N LEU A 143 23.25 32.40 2.68
CA LEU A 143 23.88 32.25 3.99
C LEU A 143 24.43 30.83 4.26
N GLY A 144 24.19 29.89 3.35
CA GLY A 144 24.71 28.53 3.39
C GLY A 144 23.75 27.47 3.93
N PHE A 145 22.51 27.83 4.26
CA PHE A 145 21.49 26.89 4.72
C PHE A 145 20.94 26.02 3.58
N SER A 146 20.57 24.77 3.89
CA SER A 146 19.75 23.94 2.98
C SER A 146 18.27 24.15 3.26
N ILE A 147 17.41 23.85 2.30
CA ILE A 147 15.96 24.04 2.38
C ILE A 147 15.25 22.70 2.24
N ALA A 148 14.25 22.49 3.09
CA ALA A 148 13.33 21.36 3.05
C ALA A 148 11.89 21.86 2.94
N ILE A 149 11.08 21.16 2.14
CA ILE A 149 9.61 21.27 2.21
C ILE A 149 9.11 20.16 3.14
N ASP A 150 8.29 20.55 4.11
CA ASP A 150 7.72 19.68 5.13
C ASP A 150 6.23 19.38 4.86
N ASP A 151 5.75 18.21 5.29
CA ASP A 151 4.39 17.70 5.08
C ASP A 151 3.89 17.72 3.62
N LEU A 152 4.73 17.27 2.66
CA LEU A 152 4.34 17.31 1.25
C LEU A 152 3.09 16.46 0.99
N GLY A 153 2.04 17.11 0.47
CA GLY A 153 0.79 16.50 0.04
C GLY A 153 -0.34 16.51 1.09
N ALA A 154 -0.10 17.08 2.27
CA ALA A 154 -1.15 17.40 3.24
C ALA A 154 -2.01 18.62 2.83
N GLY A 155 -1.56 19.40 1.84
CA GLY A 155 -2.17 20.66 1.40
C GLY A 155 -2.53 20.73 -0.10
N TYR A 156 -2.89 21.94 -0.56
CA TYR A 156 -3.34 22.20 -1.93
C TYR A 156 -2.24 22.69 -2.88
N SER A 157 -0.99 22.91 -2.41
CA SER A 157 0.03 23.68 -3.16
C SER A 157 1.45 23.12 -3.15
N GLY A 158 1.70 21.93 -2.61
CA GLY A 158 3.03 21.37 -2.37
C GLY A 158 3.86 21.20 -3.63
N LEU A 159 3.26 20.67 -4.71
CA LEU A 159 3.95 20.51 -5.99
C LEU A 159 4.29 21.85 -6.65
N LYS A 160 3.46 22.87 -6.45
CA LYS A 160 3.74 24.23 -6.94
C LYS A 160 4.91 24.84 -6.18
N GLN A 161 4.89 24.75 -4.85
CA GLN A 161 5.97 25.24 -4.00
C GLN A 161 7.29 24.50 -4.28
N TRP A 162 7.25 23.18 -4.47
CA TRP A 162 8.41 22.40 -4.92
C TRP A 162 8.98 22.97 -6.21
N SER A 163 8.15 23.14 -7.24
CA SER A 163 8.60 23.67 -8.53
C SER A 163 9.20 25.08 -8.45
N GLU A 164 8.76 25.92 -7.51
CA GLU A 164 9.25 27.30 -7.38
C GLU A 164 10.48 27.39 -6.46
N LEU A 165 10.50 26.61 -5.37
CA LEU A 165 11.56 26.63 -4.37
C LEU A 165 12.77 25.76 -4.74
N CYS A 166 12.58 24.70 -5.53
CA CYS A 166 13.58 23.69 -5.89
C CYS A 166 14.42 23.26 -4.66
N PRO A 167 13.81 22.66 -3.63
CA PRO A 167 14.47 22.36 -2.35
C PRO A 167 15.51 21.25 -2.47
N GLU A 168 16.48 21.26 -1.55
CA GLU A 168 17.45 20.17 -1.41
C GLU A 168 16.79 18.92 -0.81
N PHE A 169 15.79 19.10 0.05
CA PHE A 169 15.04 18.03 0.69
C PHE A 169 13.53 18.20 0.53
N VAL A 170 12.81 17.09 0.45
CA VAL A 170 11.35 17.03 0.54
C VAL A 170 11.00 15.93 1.52
N LYS A 171 10.15 16.26 2.49
CA LYS A 171 9.63 15.29 3.44
C LYS A 171 8.19 14.93 3.06
N ILE A 172 7.93 13.63 2.92
CA ILE A 172 6.62 13.10 2.54
C ILE A 172 5.79 12.90 3.81
N ASP A 173 4.63 13.54 3.84
CA ASP A 173 3.70 13.48 4.98
C ASP A 173 3.33 12.03 5.34
N ARG A 174 3.19 11.78 6.65
CA ARG A 174 2.79 10.49 7.23
C ARG A 174 1.55 9.89 6.56
N TYR A 175 0.59 10.70 6.13
CA TYR A 175 -0.61 10.25 5.41
C TYR A 175 -0.26 9.36 4.22
N PHE A 176 0.79 9.67 3.44
CA PHE A 176 1.18 8.86 2.29
C PHE A 176 2.00 7.64 2.66
N ILE A 177 2.64 7.64 3.83
CA ILE A 177 3.49 6.55 4.33
C ILE A 177 2.68 5.50 5.09
N ASP A 178 1.71 5.93 5.89
CA ASP A 178 0.85 5.07 6.69
C ASP A 178 0.13 4.02 5.83
N HIS A 179 0.43 2.75 6.07
CA HIS A 179 -0.09 1.60 5.32
C HIS A 179 0.10 1.73 3.79
N CYS A 180 1.18 2.38 3.35
CA CYS A 180 1.49 2.55 1.93
C CYS A 180 1.74 1.22 1.20
N ASP A 181 2.21 0.20 1.91
CA ASP A 181 2.35 -1.19 1.46
C ASP A 181 1.02 -1.83 1.05
N GLN A 182 -0.07 -1.38 1.68
CA GLN A 182 -1.43 -1.93 1.48
C GLN A 182 -2.28 -1.08 0.51
N SER A 183 -1.82 0.12 0.16
CA SER A 183 -2.56 1.07 -0.67
C SER A 183 -1.90 1.29 -2.02
N VAL A 184 -2.51 0.74 -3.08
CA VAL A 184 -2.04 0.95 -4.46
C VAL A 184 -1.99 2.44 -4.83
N VAL A 185 -2.97 3.23 -4.38
CA VAL A 185 -3.01 4.67 -4.66
C VAL A 185 -1.84 5.40 -4.00
N LYS A 186 -1.56 5.13 -2.71
CA LYS A 186 -0.41 5.72 -2.01
C LYS A 186 0.90 5.26 -2.67
N LYS A 187 1.01 4.00 -3.07
CA LYS A 187 2.18 3.46 -3.75
C LYS A 187 2.47 4.14 -5.10
N GLU A 188 1.46 4.35 -5.95
CA GLU A 188 1.66 5.05 -7.23
C GLU A 188 1.95 6.56 -7.03
N PHE A 189 1.37 7.16 -5.99
CA PHE A 189 1.68 8.54 -5.63
C PHE A 189 3.13 8.68 -5.14
N LEU A 190 3.59 7.78 -4.27
CA LEU A 190 4.98 7.73 -3.79
C LEU A 190 5.96 7.52 -4.97
N LYS A 191 5.67 6.59 -5.89
CA LYS A 191 6.47 6.42 -7.12
C LYS A 191 6.60 7.73 -7.89
N SER A 192 5.48 8.41 -8.12
CA SER A 192 5.45 9.68 -8.87
C SER A 192 6.29 10.78 -8.18
N ILE A 193 6.19 10.88 -6.85
CA ILE A 193 7.00 11.84 -6.06
C ILE A 193 8.48 11.49 -6.15
N ILE A 194 8.84 10.22 -6.03
CA ILE A 194 10.23 9.77 -6.06
C ILE A 194 10.85 9.99 -7.45
N GLU A 195 10.09 9.74 -8.52
CA GLU A 195 10.52 10.06 -9.89
C GLU A 195 10.72 11.56 -10.10
N LEU A 196 9.81 12.39 -9.59
CA LEU A 196 9.94 13.85 -9.63
C LEU A 196 11.18 14.32 -8.85
N ALA A 197 11.45 13.73 -7.69
CA ALA A 197 12.63 14.03 -6.89
C ALA A 197 13.93 13.67 -7.60
N LYS A 198 13.99 12.49 -8.24
CA LYS A 198 15.12 12.10 -9.08
C LYS A 198 15.33 13.07 -10.24
N ALA A 199 14.27 13.51 -10.91
CA ALA A 199 14.35 14.46 -12.02
C ALA A 199 14.80 15.87 -11.59
N THR A 200 14.50 16.27 -10.35
CA THR A 200 14.84 17.60 -9.80
C THR A 200 16.09 17.61 -8.93
N ASN A 201 16.72 16.44 -8.73
CA ASN A 201 17.86 16.25 -7.82
C ASN A 201 17.54 16.67 -6.37
N THR A 202 16.30 16.47 -5.94
CA THR A 202 15.82 16.69 -4.58
C THR A 202 15.90 15.37 -3.80
N GLN A 203 16.32 15.41 -2.53
CA GLN A 203 16.39 14.23 -1.68
C GLN A 203 15.05 14.02 -0.95
N VAL A 204 14.50 12.81 -1.04
CA VAL A 204 13.24 12.44 -0.38
C VAL A 204 13.52 11.88 1.01
N ILE A 205 12.74 12.35 1.99
CA ILE A 205 12.65 11.80 3.34
C ILE A 205 11.22 11.30 3.54
N ALA A 206 11.05 10.01 3.86
CA ALA A 206 9.75 9.46 4.20
C ALA A 206 9.50 9.55 5.71
N GLU A 207 8.38 10.16 6.12
CA GLU A 207 8.06 10.37 7.52
C GLU A 207 7.00 9.42 8.08
N GLY A 208 7.04 9.22 9.39
CA GLY A 208 5.99 8.50 10.10
C GLY A 208 6.00 7.01 9.82
N ILE A 209 7.16 6.43 9.50
CA ILE A 209 7.31 4.98 9.31
C ILE A 209 7.13 4.28 10.66
N GLU A 210 6.11 3.43 10.75
CA GLU A 210 5.79 2.68 11.96
C GLU A 210 5.82 1.16 11.74
N ARG A 211 5.81 0.71 10.48
CA ARG A 211 5.80 -0.70 10.10
C ARG A 211 6.96 -1.08 9.18
N VAL A 212 7.44 -2.31 9.33
CA VAL A 212 8.59 -2.84 8.57
C VAL A 212 8.23 -2.98 7.09
N GLU A 213 6.97 -3.26 6.79
CA GLU A 213 6.43 -3.40 5.46
C GLU A 213 6.40 -2.06 4.70
N GLU A 214 6.12 -0.96 5.40
CA GLU A 214 6.22 0.40 4.87
C GLU A 214 7.67 0.72 4.51
N LEU A 215 8.60 0.44 5.43
CA LEU A 215 10.03 0.64 5.19
C LEU A 215 10.52 -0.15 3.96
N ARG A 216 10.17 -1.44 3.87
CA ARG A 216 10.54 -2.29 2.72
C ARG A 216 9.95 -1.78 1.40
N LEU A 217 8.71 -1.32 1.42
CA LEU A 217 8.12 -0.72 0.22
C LEU A 217 8.93 0.52 -0.19
N LEU A 218 9.19 1.43 0.74
CA LEU A 218 9.92 2.68 0.47
C LEU A 218 11.34 2.41 -0.04
N GLU A 219 12.04 1.43 0.53
CA GLU A 219 13.33 0.93 0.02
C GLU A 219 13.21 0.43 -1.43
N SER A 220 12.20 -0.41 -1.73
CA SER A 220 11.97 -0.92 -3.10
C SER A 220 11.62 0.16 -4.11
N LEU A 221 11.04 1.28 -3.67
CA LEU A 221 10.76 2.44 -4.51
C LEU A 221 11.99 3.34 -4.68
N GLY A 222 13.07 3.09 -3.93
CA GLY A 222 14.32 3.83 -3.99
C GLY A 222 14.33 5.08 -3.11
N VAL A 223 13.53 5.11 -2.03
CA VAL A 223 13.65 6.15 -0.99
C VAL A 223 14.94 5.91 -0.21
N GLN A 224 15.75 6.95 -0.07
CA GLN A 224 17.06 6.86 0.58
C GLN A 224 17.01 7.25 2.05
N HIS A 225 16.13 8.19 2.42
CA HIS A 225 16.06 8.75 3.76
C HIS A 225 14.72 8.51 4.42
N ALA A 226 14.75 8.23 5.72
CA ALA A 226 13.57 7.81 6.45
C ALA A 226 13.58 8.26 7.92
N GLN A 227 12.39 8.51 8.43
CA GLN A 227 12.13 8.90 9.81
C GLN A 227 10.81 8.27 10.27
N GLY A 228 10.77 7.80 11.52
CA GLY A 228 9.56 7.18 12.06
C GLY A 228 9.80 6.40 13.34
N PHE A 229 8.72 6.07 14.06
CA PHE A 229 8.82 5.40 15.36
C PHE A 229 9.36 3.97 15.27
N LEU A 230 9.25 3.33 14.10
CA LEU A 230 9.90 2.04 13.85
C LEU A 230 11.42 2.16 13.98
N LEU A 231 11.99 3.27 13.50
CA LEU A 231 13.43 3.51 13.49
C LEU A 231 13.87 4.09 14.83
N GLU A 232 13.34 5.26 15.19
CA GLU A 232 13.59 5.88 16.49
C GLU A 232 12.53 6.95 16.80
N ARG A 233 12.07 6.98 18.05
CA ARG A 233 11.17 8.03 18.57
C ARG A 233 11.97 9.28 18.96
N PRO A 234 11.37 10.49 18.89
CA PRO A 234 12.02 11.69 19.38
C PRO A 234 12.47 11.56 20.85
N SER A 235 13.70 11.96 21.15
CA SER A 235 14.26 11.84 22.49
C SER A 235 15.22 12.98 22.84
N LEU A 236 15.49 13.16 24.13
CA LEU A 236 16.49 14.14 24.62
C LEU A 236 17.93 13.72 24.32
N GLN A 237 18.15 12.42 24.11
CA GLN A 237 19.45 11.82 23.86
C GLN A 237 19.28 10.81 22.72
N PRO A 238 19.22 11.31 21.47
CA PRO A 238 19.03 10.44 20.32
C PRO A 238 20.25 9.55 20.11
N SER A 239 20.07 8.46 19.37
CA SER A 239 21.17 7.56 19.01
C SER A 239 22.20 8.28 18.13
N TYR A 240 23.47 7.91 18.29
CA TYR A 240 24.59 8.40 17.46
C TYR A 240 24.94 7.44 16.32
N GLU A 241 24.42 6.22 16.38
CA GLU A 241 24.68 5.14 15.45
C GLU A 241 23.37 4.43 15.10
N ILE A 242 23.33 3.86 13.89
CA ILE A 242 22.23 3.01 13.48
C ILE A 242 22.35 1.64 14.13
N ASN A 243 21.28 1.17 14.79
CA ASN A 243 21.16 -0.20 15.27
C ASN A 243 20.23 -1.03 14.35
N ILE A 244 20.67 -1.31 13.11
CA ILE A 244 19.94 -2.14 12.13
C ILE A 244 19.80 -3.62 12.57
N HIS A 245 20.53 -4.06 13.60
CA HIS A 245 20.44 -5.44 14.08
C HIS A 245 19.03 -5.84 14.53
N CYS A 246 18.20 -4.89 14.96
CA CYS A 246 16.80 -5.15 15.32
C CYS A 246 15.89 -5.40 14.10
N LEU A 247 16.26 -4.93 12.90
CA LEU A 247 15.46 -5.09 11.67
C LEU A 247 15.82 -6.38 10.91
N LYS A 248 17.09 -6.82 10.98
CA LYS A 248 17.54 -8.08 10.35
C LYS A 248 17.06 -9.34 11.06
N HIS A 249 16.69 -9.27 12.34
CA HIS A 249 16.14 -10.41 13.07
C HIS A 249 14.68 -10.77 12.70
N LEU A 250 14.08 -10.05 11.74
CA LEU A 250 12.83 -10.43 11.08
C LEU A 250 13.05 -11.23 9.79
N GLU A 251 14.31 -11.53 9.42
CA GLU A 251 14.68 -12.51 8.39
C GLU A 251 14.67 -13.95 8.94
N SER A 252 13.57 -14.36 9.58
CA SER A 252 13.29 -15.78 9.84
C SER A 252 11.91 -15.95 10.45
N SER A 253 10.88 -15.62 9.69
CA SER A 253 9.60 -16.29 9.84
C SER A 253 9.05 -16.53 8.45
N ASP A 254 9.60 -17.57 7.83
CA ASP A 254 8.89 -18.40 6.87
C ASP A 254 7.54 -18.77 7.48
N THR A 255 6.54 -17.94 7.21
CA THR A 255 5.15 -18.38 7.16
C THR A 255 4.60 -17.87 5.86
N GLU A 256 4.70 -18.74 4.86
CA GLU A 256 3.82 -18.85 3.72
C GLU A 256 2.45 -18.20 3.96
N SER A 257 2.30 -16.92 3.63
CA SER A 257 0.99 -16.39 3.28
C SER A 257 0.72 -16.85 1.85
N ASN A 258 0.13 -18.04 1.74
CA ASN A 258 -0.45 -18.64 0.53
C ASN A 258 -1.64 -17.80 0.02
N PHE A 259 -1.35 -16.61 -0.48
CA PHE A 259 -2.14 -15.80 -1.39
C PHE A 259 -1.07 -15.19 -2.30
N GLU A 260 -0.78 -15.73 -3.48
CA GLU A 260 -1.65 -15.80 -4.66
C GLU A 260 -1.13 -16.93 -5.57
N GLN A 261 -2.00 -17.67 -6.25
CA GLN A 261 -1.54 -18.63 -7.27
C GLN A 261 -0.94 -17.87 -8.46
N SER A 262 0.38 -17.71 -8.46
CA SER A 262 1.13 -17.25 -9.64
C SER A 262 0.95 -18.26 -10.78
N MET A 263 0.68 -17.79 -12.00
CA MET A 263 0.56 -18.66 -13.17
C MET A 263 1.95 -19.15 -13.63
N ALA A 264 2.02 -20.36 -14.21
CA ALA A 264 3.23 -20.85 -14.86
C ALA A 264 3.51 -20.06 -16.15
N ILE A 265 4.76 -19.70 -16.45
CA ILE A 265 5.11 -18.79 -17.56
C ILE A 265 4.87 -19.38 -18.96
N GLY A 266 4.71 -20.69 -19.09
CA GLY A 266 4.58 -21.41 -20.37
C GLY A 266 3.48 -20.89 -21.30
N TRP A 267 2.40 -20.31 -20.77
CA TRP A 267 1.32 -19.75 -21.58
C TRP A 267 1.73 -18.49 -22.36
N LEU A 268 2.81 -17.81 -21.95
CA LEU A 268 3.36 -16.62 -22.60
C LEU A 268 4.32 -16.96 -23.74
N ALA A 269 4.65 -18.25 -23.93
CA ALA A 269 5.49 -18.69 -25.02
C ALA A 269 4.79 -18.46 -26.35
N VAL A 270 5.37 -17.58 -27.17
CA VAL A 270 4.99 -17.48 -28.57
C VAL A 270 6.00 -18.28 -29.37
N GLU A 271 5.50 -19.22 -30.17
CA GLU A 271 6.32 -19.95 -31.12
C GLU A 271 6.90 -18.93 -32.13
N HIS A 272 8.18 -18.62 -31.99
CA HIS A 272 8.91 -17.71 -32.85
C HIS A 272 10.00 -18.48 -33.59
N ALA A 273 10.30 -18.02 -34.81
CA ALA A 273 11.31 -18.61 -35.65
C ALA A 273 12.65 -18.75 -34.89
N SER A 274 13.21 -19.94 -34.93
CA SER A 274 14.53 -20.26 -34.39
C SER A 274 15.51 -20.56 -35.53
N ILE A 275 16.80 -20.52 -35.22
CA ILE A 275 17.88 -20.79 -36.18
C ILE A 275 18.92 -21.72 -35.57
N GLU A 276 19.55 -22.56 -36.39
CA GLU A 276 20.64 -23.44 -35.96
C GLU A 276 21.91 -22.62 -35.67
N SER A 277 22.75 -23.08 -34.73
CA SER A 277 24.00 -22.40 -34.35
C SER A 277 25.01 -22.28 -35.51
N THR A 278 24.87 -23.14 -36.51
CA THR A 278 25.67 -23.14 -37.74
C THR A 278 25.17 -22.17 -38.82
N THR A 279 24.00 -21.54 -38.61
CA THR A 279 23.41 -20.58 -39.54
C THR A 279 24.36 -19.39 -39.73
N ARG A 280 24.53 -18.91 -40.97
CA ARG A 280 25.40 -17.76 -41.26
C ARG A 280 24.70 -16.44 -40.94
N CYS A 281 25.46 -15.45 -40.48
CA CYS A 281 24.91 -14.13 -40.14
C CYS A 281 24.15 -13.48 -41.30
N LYS A 282 24.60 -13.68 -42.54
CA LYS A 282 23.89 -13.21 -43.75
C LYS A 282 22.49 -13.81 -43.90
N ASP A 283 22.34 -15.08 -43.60
CA ASP A 283 21.06 -15.78 -43.78
C ASP A 283 20.12 -15.45 -42.62
N ALA A 284 20.64 -15.30 -41.40
CA ALA A 284 19.88 -14.71 -40.28
C ALA A 284 19.42 -13.28 -40.56
N HIS A 285 20.25 -12.46 -41.22
CA HIS A 285 19.87 -11.10 -41.60
C HIS A 285 18.69 -11.08 -42.59
N LYS A 286 18.68 -11.98 -43.58
CA LYS A 286 17.55 -12.13 -44.50
C LYS A 286 16.25 -12.50 -43.78
N ILE A 287 16.30 -13.32 -42.73
CA ILE A 287 15.11 -13.67 -41.93
C ILE A 287 14.52 -12.41 -41.30
N PHE A 288 15.35 -11.55 -40.70
CA PHE A 288 14.91 -10.26 -40.15
C PHE A 288 14.45 -9.24 -41.21
N GLU A 289 14.97 -9.30 -42.43
CA GLU A 289 14.51 -8.46 -43.55
C GLU A 289 13.14 -8.91 -44.08
N GLN A 290 12.90 -10.23 -44.13
CA GLN A 290 11.66 -10.82 -44.59
C GLN A 290 10.52 -10.61 -43.60
N ASP A 291 10.79 -10.76 -42.30
CA ASP A 291 9.82 -10.48 -41.25
C ASP A 291 10.28 -9.32 -40.37
N LYS A 292 9.74 -8.13 -40.66
CA LYS A 292 10.07 -6.90 -39.92
C LYS A 292 9.51 -6.89 -38.50
N THR A 293 8.62 -7.81 -38.12
CA THR A 293 8.06 -7.92 -36.77
C THR A 293 8.99 -8.68 -35.82
N LEU A 294 9.90 -9.50 -36.38
CA LEU A 294 10.94 -10.18 -35.62
C LEU A 294 11.97 -9.17 -35.08
N THR A 295 12.22 -9.29 -33.78
CA THR A 295 13.21 -8.47 -33.05
C THR A 295 14.33 -9.33 -32.47
N SER A 296 14.09 -10.63 -32.30
CA SER A 296 15.09 -11.62 -31.90
C SER A 296 14.79 -13.00 -32.49
N LEU A 297 15.82 -13.84 -32.55
CA LEU A 297 15.76 -15.25 -32.99
C LEU A 297 16.49 -16.11 -31.95
N ALA A 298 15.86 -17.20 -31.50
CA ALA A 298 16.53 -18.18 -30.66
C ALA A 298 17.55 -18.97 -31.49
N VAL A 299 18.78 -19.08 -30.98
CA VAL A 299 19.85 -19.88 -31.59
C VAL A 299 19.90 -21.23 -30.89
N LEU A 300 19.75 -22.31 -31.67
CA LEU A 300 19.61 -23.66 -31.15
C LEU A 300 20.78 -24.57 -31.57
N GLU A 301 21.08 -25.57 -30.73
CA GLU A 301 21.83 -26.77 -31.11
C GLU A 301 21.00 -27.99 -30.76
N HIS A 302 20.63 -28.81 -31.75
CA HIS A 302 19.81 -30.01 -31.54
C HIS A 302 18.53 -29.73 -30.71
N ASN A 303 17.82 -28.63 -31.03
CA ASN A 303 16.61 -28.16 -30.34
C ASN A 303 16.81 -27.58 -28.92
N ILE A 304 18.06 -27.47 -28.45
CA ILE A 304 18.40 -26.84 -27.16
C ILE A 304 18.83 -25.39 -27.40
N PRO A 305 18.27 -24.40 -26.67
CA PRO A 305 18.67 -23.01 -26.84
C PRO A 305 20.08 -22.77 -26.29
N VAL A 306 20.97 -22.26 -27.14
CA VAL A 306 22.36 -21.93 -26.82
C VAL A 306 22.65 -20.43 -26.85
N GLY A 307 21.71 -19.63 -27.35
CA GLY A 307 21.83 -18.18 -27.39
C GLY A 307 20.63 -17.48 -28.00
N LEU A 308 20.67 -16.15 -28.01
CA LEU A 308 19.64 -15.30 -28.59
C LEU A 308 20.28 -14.27 -29.53
N LEU A 309 19.85 -14.22 -30.79
CA LEU A 309 20.36 -13.25 -31.76
C LEU A 309 19.37 -12.09 -31.88
N HIS A 310 19.85 -10.86 -31.65
CA HIS A 310 19.04 -9.66 -31.76
C HIS A 310 19.21 -8.97 -33.12
N ARG A 311 18.11 -8.40 -33.62
CA ARG A 311 18.08 -7.74 -34.93
C ARG A 311 18.91 -6.47 -34.97
N ASP A 312 18.80 -5.63 -33.95
CA ASP A 312 19.52 -4.36 -33.83
C ASP A 312 21.04 -4.58 -33.86
N GLN A 313 21.54 -5.52 -33.05
CA GLN A 313 22.95 -5.91 -33.02
C GLN A 313 23.46 -6.37 -34.39
N LEU A 314 22.68 -7.21 -35.08
CA LEU A 314 23.05 -7.70 -36.40
C LEU A 314 23.03 -6.57 -37.45
N THR A 315 22.01 -5.70 -37.39
CA THR A 315 21.85 -4.57 -38.32
C THR A 315 22.95 -3.52 -38.12
N GLU A 316 23.34 -3.25 -36.88
CA GLU A 316 24.43 -2.34 -36.54
C GLU A 316 25.77 -2.84 -37.10
N VAL A 317 26.06 -4.13 -36.93
CA VAL A 317 27.28 -4.75 -37.45
C VAL A 317 27.34 -4.70 -38.99
N PHE A 318 26.22 -4.93 -39.68
CA PHE A 318 26.17 -4.86 -41.14
C PHE A 318 26.20 -3.43 -41.70
N ALA A 319 25.70 -2.45 -40.93
CA ALA A 319 25.77 -1.03 -41.29
C ALA A 319 27.19 -0.43 -41.16
N ALA A 320 28.07 -1.05 -40.37
CA ALA A 320 29.44 -0.60 -40.18
C ALA A 320 30.33 -0.80 -41.44
N PRO A 321 31.34 0.06 -41.68
CA PRO A 321 32.29 -0.13 -42.78
C PRO A 321 32.95 -1.52 -42.73
N TYR A 322 32.92 -2.24 -43.85
CA TYR A 322 33.41 -3.62 -43.98
C TYR A 322 32.65 -4.70 -43.17
N GLY A 323 31.52 -4.37 -42.54
CA GLY A 323 30.70 -5.31 -41.76
C GLY A 323 30.32 -6.57 -42.54
N HIS A 324 29.80 -6.41 -43.76
CA HIS A 324 29.49 -7.52 -44.65
C HIS A 324 30.72 -8.39 -44.98
N ALA A 325 31.89 -7.79 -45.22
CA ALA A 325 33.08 -8.54 -45.59
C ALA A 325 33.59 -9.42 -44.43
N LEU A 326 33.38 -8.99 -43.18
CA LEU A 326 33.84 -9.68 -41.98
C LEU A 326 32.85 -10.74 -41.49
N TYR A 327 31.54 -10.45 -41.55
CA TYR A 327 30.52 -11.25 -40.86
C TYR A 327 29.60 -12.06 -41.79
N ASP A 328 29.55 -11.81 -43.11
CA ASP A 328 28.65 -12.54 -44.04
C ASP A 328 28.78 -14.07 -43.93
N LYS A 329 30.00 -14.56 -43.71
CA LYS A 329 30.34 -16.00 -43.67
C LYS A 329 30.46 -16.57 -42.25
N GLN A 330 30.42 -15.72 -41.22
CA GLN A 330 30.54 -16.15 -39.84
C GLN A 330 29.23 -16.80 -39.36
N PRO A 331 29.30 -17.82 -38.49
CA PRO A 331 28.12 -18.38 -37.85
C PRO A 331 27.49 -17.37 -36.89
N VAL A 332 26.18 -17.46 -36.67
CA VAL A 332 25.45 -16.56 -35.76
C VAL A 332 25.96 -16.61 -34.31
N THR A 333 26.64 -17.69 -33.92
CA THR A 333 27.32 -17.83 -32.62
C THR A 333 28.41 -16.81 -32.37
N SER A 334 28.93 -16.12 -33.40
CA SER A 334 29.90 -15.04 -33.23
C SER A 334 29.27 -13.73 -32.76
N LEU A 335 27.95 -13.54 -32.97
CA LEU A 335 27.25 -12.29 -32.68
C LEU A 335 26.09 -12.46 -31.68
N MET A 336 25.59 -13.68 -31.45
CA MET A 336 24.50 -13.91 -30.51
C MET A 336 24.85 -13.54 -29.06
N ASP A 337 23.83 -13.21 -28.28
CA ASP A 337 23.90 -13.23 -26.83
C ASP A 337 24.05 -14.68 -26.36
N LYS A 338 25.10 -14.94 -25.57
CA LYS A 338 25.46 -16.27 -25.06
C LYS A 338 24.88 -16.55 -23.67
N GLN A 339 24.29 -15.55 -23.02
CA GLN A 339 23.67 -15.68 -21.71
C GLN A 339 22.22 -15.14 -21.73
N PRO A 340 21.34 -15.69 -22.61
CA PRO A 340 19.93 -15.33 -22.56
C PRO A 340 19.31 -15.85 -21.26
N LEU A 341 18.28 -15.16 -20.76
CA LEU A 341 17.44 -15.70 -19.71
C LEU A 341 16.62 -16.86 -20.29
N VAL A 342 16.85 -18.06 -19.75
CA VAL A 342 16.15 -19.28 -20.13
C VAL A 342 15.31 -19.73 -18.94
N VAL A 343 14.01 -19.90 -19.13
CA VAL A 343 13.04 -20.30 -18.10
C VAL A 343 12.32 -21.58 -18.51
N ASP A 344 11.93 -22.40 -17.55
CA ASP A 344 11.08 -23.56 -17.82
C ASP A 344 9.61 -23.13 -17.90
N GLU A 345 8.81 -23.79 -18.73
CA GLU A 345 7.39 -23.46 -18.90
C GLU A 345 6.58 -23.54 -17.59
N ASN A 346 7.02 -24.33 -16.62
CA ASN A 346 6.35 -24.51 -15.33
C ASN A 346 6.83 -23.51 -14.28
N GLU A 347 7.81 -22.68 -14.60
CA GLU A 347 8.34 -21.68 -13.68
C GLU A 347 7.28 -20.61 -13.41
N LEU A 348 7.12 -20.23 -12.13
CA LEU A 348 6.10 -19.29 -11.71
C LEU A 348 6.47 -17.87 -12.12
N LEU A 349 5.46 -17.10 -12.48
CA LEU A 349 5.64 -15.77 -13.04
C LEU A 349 6.33 -14.80 -12.05
N ASP A 350 6.08 -14.96 -10.74
CA ASP A 350 6.79 -14.20 -9.70
C ASP A 350 8.26 -14.58 -9.57
N THR A 351 8.60 -15.87 -9.71
CA THR A 351 9.99 -16.35 -9.70
C THR A 351 10.76 -15.77 -10.89
N VAL A 352 10.15 -15.77 -12.07
CA VAL A 352 10.74 -15.16 -13.26
C VAL A 352 10.86 -13.64 -13.10
N SER A 353 9.88 -12.98 -12.48
CA SER A 353 9.93 -11.54 -12.17
C SER A 353 11.10 -11.18 -11.24
N GLN A 354 11.43 -12.03 -10.26
CA GLN A 354 12.58 -11.82 -9.38
C GLN A 354 13.89 -11.94 -10.16
N GLN A 355 14.03 -12.96 -11.00
CA GLN A 355 15.19 -13.12 -11.88
C GLN A 355 15.36 -11.92 -12.83
N ILE A 356 14.27 -11.33 -13.33
CA ILE A 356 14.34 -10.12 -14.18
C ILE A 356 14.86 -8.91 -13.40
N THR A 357 14.57 -8.80 -12.11
CA THR A 357 14.88 -7.61 -11.29
C THR A 357 16.31 -7.65 -10.75
N GLU A 358 16.88 -8.84 -10.56
CA GLU A 358 18.25 -9.04 -10.07
C GLU A 358 19.35 -8.75 -11.11
N PHE A 359 19.01 -8.79 -12.40
CA PHE A 359 19.91 -8.46 -13.50
C PHE A 359 19.40 -7.19 -14.19
N GLU A 360 20.26 -6.24 -14.57
CA GLU A 360 19.89 -5.05 -15.35
C GLU A 360 19.42 -5.44 -16.78
N PHE A 361 18.25 -6.07 -16.89
CA PHE A 361 17.70 -6.55 -18.16
C PHE A 361 17.13 -5.40 -18.98
N ASP A 362 17.57 -5.28 -20.23
CA ASP A 362 16.95 -4.39 -21.21
C ASP A 362 15.52 -4.88 -21.51
N ILE A 363 14.53 -4.04 -21.18
CA ILE A 363 13.08 -4.28 -21.36
C ILE A 363 12.66 -4.63 -22.80
N ARG A 364 13.54 -4.41 -23.79
CA ARG A 364 13.33 -4.79 -25.20
C ARG A 364 13.68 -6.25 -25.51
N ARG A 365 14.33 -6.97 -24.59
CA ARG A 365 14.78 -8.35 -24.81
C ARG A 365 13.65 -9.36 -24.64
N HIS A 366 13.85 -10.53 -25.25
CA HIS A 366 12.97 -11.69 -25.14
C HIS A 366 13.59 -12.69 -24.16
N ILE A 367 12.73 -13.43 -23.47
CA ILE A 367 13.11 -14.58 -22.65
C ILE A 367 12.91 -15.84 -23.47
N VAL A 368 13.80 -16.81 -23.33
CA VAL A 368 13.68 -18.12 -23.95
C VAL A 368 12.90 -19.03 -23.02
N ILE A 369 11.78 -19.58 -23.49
CA ILE A 369 10.99 -20.54 -22.73
C ILE A 369 11.31 -21.94 -23.22
N THR A 370 11.53 -22.85 -22.29
CA THR A 370 11.84 -24.26 -22.56
C THR A 370 10.80 -25.20 -21.96
N ARG A 371 10.68 -26.39 -22.54
CA ARG A 371 9.92 -27.52 -21.98
C ARG A 371 10.88 -28.68 -21.86
N SER A 372 11.19 -29.11 -20.63
CA SER A 372 12.12 -30.22 -20.39
C SER A 372 13.50 -30.00 -21.05
N GLY A 373 13.96 -28.74 -21.12
CA GLY A 373 15.24 -28.36 -21.72
C GLY A 373 15.24 -28.14 -23.24
N GLU A 374 14.15 -28.46 -23.94
CA GLU A 374 13.99 -28.16 -25.37
C GLU A 374 13.32 -26.80 -25.58
N TYR A 375 13.66 -26.11 -26.67
CA TYR A 375 13.09 -24.81 -27.01
C TYR A 375 11.58 -24.90 -27.27
N LEU A 376 10.80 -24.10 -26.54
CA LEU A 376 9.35 -24.00 -26.69
C LEU A 376 8.95 -22.70 -27.42
N GLY A 377 9.63 -21.59 -27.13
CA GLY A 377 9.32 -20.30 -27.74
C GLY A 377 10.02 -19.11 -27.09
N LEU A 378 9.65 -17.92 -27.54
CA LEU A 378 10.13 -16.66 -26.99
C LEU A 378 8.97 -15.89 -26.35
N ALA A 379 9.23 -15.20 -25.24
CA ALA A 379 8.30 -14.28 -24.62
C ALA A 379 8.92 -12.87 -24.52
N PRO A 380 8.26 -11.82 -25.03
CA PRO A 380 8.72 -10.45 -24.82
C PRO A 380 8.62 -10.11 -23.33
N LEU A 381 9.71 -9.59 -22.75
CA LEU A 381 9.75 -9.24 -21.33
C LEU A 381 8.61 -8.29 -20.90
N ARG A 382 8.30 -7.29 -21.73
CA ARG A 382 7.17 -6.36 -21.52
C ARG A 382 5.81 -7.05 -21.36
N ASN A 383 5.58 -8.21 -21.99
CA ASN A 383 4.28 -8.89 -21.92
C ASN A 383 4.13 -9.59 -20.57
N ILE A 384 5.23 -10.14 -20.04
CA ILE A 384 5.28 -10.72 -18.69
C ILE A 384 4.97 -9.63 -17.66
N LEU A 385 5.66 -8.48 -17.73
CA LEU A 385 5.42 -7.35 -16.82
C LEU A 385 3.99 -6.79 -16.91
N LYS A 386 3.44 -6.70 -18.13
CA LYS A 386 2.06 -6.27 -18.35
C LYS A 386 1.05 -7.21 -17.68
N HIS A 387 1.24 -8.52 -17.82
CA HIS A 387 0.33 -9.49 -17.20
C HIS A 387 0.43 -9.50 -15.67
N ILE A 388 1.62 -9.31 -15.08
CA ILE A 388 1.77 -9.08 -13.61
C ILE A 388 0.93 -7.89 -13.17
N THR A 389 1.00 -6.81 -13.94
CA THR A 389 0.33 -5.55 -13.60
C THR A 389 -1.19 -5.68 -13.73
N GLU A 390 -1.69 -6.34 -14.77
CA GLU A 390 -3.12 -6.56 -15.00
C GLU A 390 -3.76 -7.46 -13.93
N GLU A 391 -3.08 -8.51 -13.47
CA GLU A 391 -3.59 -9.35 -12.37
C GLU A 391 -3.70 -8.58 -11.05
N LYS A 392 -2.69 -7.77 -10.71
CA LYS A 392 -2.68 -6.97 -9.48
C LYS A 392 -3.75 -5.88 -9.48
N ILE A 393 -4.12 -5.34 -10.64
CA ILE A 393 -5.21 -4.37 -10.80
C ILE A 393 -6.59 -5.00 -10.57
N ARG A 394 -6.82 -6.24 -11.06
CA ARG A 394 -8.09 -6.96 -10.90
C ARG A 394 -8.44 -7.21 -9.43
N HIS A 395 -7.42 -7.46 -8.59
CA HIS A 395 -7.60 -7.77 -7.17
C HIS A 395 -7.91 -6.53 -6.30
N ALA A 396 -7.34 -5.36 -6.64
CA ALA A 396 -7.47 -4.14 -5.83
C ALA A 396 -8.81 -3.38 -6.00
N GLN A 397 -9.49 -3.49 -7.14
CA GLN A 397 -10.71 -2.72 -7.43
C GLN A 397 -11.99 -3.25 -6.76
N HIS A 398 -11.94 -4.44 -6.17
CA HIS A 398 -13.13 -5.17 -5.74
C HIS A 398 -13.13 -5.56 -4.25
N ALA A 399 -12.18 -5.10 -3.44
CA ALA A 399 -12.14 -5.36 -2.00
C ALA A 399 -13.10 -4.45 -1.21
N ASN A 400 -13.58 -4.94 -0.07
CA ASN A 400 -14.44 -4.17 0.84
C ASN A 400 -13.59 -3.14 1.62
N PRO A 401 -13.99 -1.85 1.65
CA PRO A 401 -13.15 -0.79 2.24
C PRO A 401 -13.00 -0.87 3.76
N LEU A 402 -13.90 -1.57 4.46
CA LEU A 402 -13.88 -1.63 5.94
C LEU A 402 -13.02 -2.78 6.46
N THR A 403 -13.06 -3.93 5.78
CA THR A 403 -12.36 -5.15 6.22
C THR A 403 -11.21 -5.55 5.33
N MET A 404 -11.03 -4.88 4.18
CA MET A 404 -10.05 -5.19 3.13
C MET A 404 -10.18 -6.60 2.52
N LEU A 405 -11.23 -7.34 2.89
CA LEU A 405 -11.52 -8.64 2.30
C LEU A 405 -12.01 -8.50 0.86
N PRO A 406 -11.75 -9.49 -0.02
CA PRO A 406 -12.30 -9.54 -1.36
C PRO A 406 -13.82 -9.35 -1.37
N GLY A 407 -14.33 -8.48 -2.23
CA GLY A 407 -15.76 -8.19 -2.37
C GLY A 407 -16.44 -8.99 -3.47
N ASN A 408 -17.60 -8.52 -3.93
CA ASN A 408 -18.53 -9.30 -4.75
C ASN A 408 -17.95 -9.89 -6.04
N VAL A 409 -17.09 -9.16 -6.75
CA VAL A 409 -16.53 -9.66 -8.02
C VAL A 409 -15.60 -10.84 -7.77
N ALA A 410 -14.68 -10.73 -6.81
CA ALA A 410 -13.76 -11.81 -6.45
C ALA A 410 -14.50 -13.02 -5.85
N ILE A 411 -15.58 -12.80 -5.07
CA ILE A 411 -16.44 -13.89 -4.58
C ILE A 411 -17.06 -14.64 -5.77
N ASN A 412 -17.61 -13.93 -6.76
CA ASN A 412 -18.22 -14.56 -7.93
C ASN A 412 -17.19 -15.32 -8.76
N GLU A 413 -16.00 -14.77 -8.98
CA GLU A 413 -14.90 -15.43 -9.68
C GLU A 413 -14.45 -16.71 -8.95
N ALA A 414 -14.31 -16.66 -7.62
CA ALA A 414 -13.95 -17.82 -6.81
C ALA A 414 -14.98 -18.96 -6.95
N ILE A 415 -16.28 -18.63 -7.02
CA ILE A 415 -17.35 -19.61 -7.23
C ILE A 415 -17.31 -20.14 -8.67
N GLU A 416 -17.20 -19.25 -9.67
CA GLU A 416 -17.19 -19.63 -11.08
C GLU A 416 -16.01 -20.51 -11.45
N LEU A 417 -14.82 -20.24 -10.90
CA LEU A 417 -13.63 -21.06 -11.11
C LEU A 417 -13.89 -22.52 -10.69
N ARG A 418 -14.54 -22.72 -9.54
CA ARG A 418 -14.86 -24.07 -9.01
C ARG A 418 -15.94 -24.76 -9.83
N LEU A 419 -16.97 -24.02 -10.26
CA LEU A 419 -18.00 -24.56 -11.16
C LEU A 419 -17.40 -24.98 -12.51
N ARG A 420 -16.59 -24.13 -13.14
CA ARG A 420 -15.96 -24.41 -14.45
C ARG A 420 -15.01 -25.61 -14.39
N ASN A 421 -14.26 -25.73 -13.29
CA ASN A 421 -13.33 -26.85 -13.08
C ASN A 421 -13.99 -28.12 -12.54
N ASN A 422 -15.31 -28.12 -12.35
CA ASN A 422 -16.07 -29.21 -11.74
C ASN A 422 -15.46 -29.66 -10.39
N TYR A 423 -14.99 -28.70 -9.59
CA TYR A 423 -14.33 -28.92 -8.31
C TYR A 423 -15.37 -28.83 -7.18
N PRO A 424 -15.56 -29.87 -6.34
CA PRO A 424 -16.52 -29.84 -5.24
C PRO A 424 -16.16 -28.80 -4.17
N PHE A 425 -17.12 -27.98 -3.77
CA PHE A 425 -16.95 -26.97 -2.73
C PHE A 425 -18.22 -26.78 -1.91
N SER A 426 -18.10 -26.06 -0.79
CA SER A 426 -19.21 -25.58 0.01
C SER A 426 -19.17 -24.05 0.10
N LEU A 427 -20.33 -23.41 0.15
CA LEU A 427 -20.46 -21.96 0.31
C LEU A 427 -21.22 -21.67 1.60
N ALA A 428 -20.61 -20.91 2.51
CA ALA A 428 -21.28 -20.33 3.66
C ALA A 428 -21.60 -18.86 3.41
N TYR A 429 -22.79 -18.45 3.82
CA TYR A 429 -23.21 -17.06 3.92
C TYR A 429 -23.37 -16.73 5.41
N VAL A 430 -22.54 -15.83 5.93
CA VAL A 430 -22.50 -15.40 7.33
C VAL A 430 -23.10 -13.99 7.46
N ASP A 431 -23.91 -13.77 8.49
CA ASP A 431 -24.62 -12.50 8.73
C ASP A 431 -24.86 -12.26 10.23
N LEU A 432 -24.79 -11.00 10.66
CA LEU A 432 -25.03 -10.58 12.05
C LEU A 432 -26.51 -10.37 12.35
N ASN A 433 -27.00 -11.07 13.37
CA ASN A 433 -28.32 -10.82 13.92
C ASN A 433 -28.29 -9.60 14.86
N HIS A 434 -29.38 -8.82 14.86
CA HIS A 434 -29.56 -7.65 15.73
C HIS A 434 -28.55 -6.50 15.54
N PHE A 435 -27.75 -6.53 14.47
CA PHE A 435 -26.69 -5.54 14.23
C PHE A 435 -27.19 -4.09 14.13
N LYS A 436 -28.36 -3.89 13.52
CA LYS A 436 -28.98 -2.57 13.46
C LYS A 436 -29.33 -2.03 14.85
N GLN A 437 -29.96 -2.85 15.69
CA GLN A 437 -30.30 -2.48 17.06
C GLN A 437 -29.05 -2.25 17.91
N PHE A 438 -27.95 -2.92 17.59
CA PHE A 438 -26.66 -2.66 18.21
C PHE A 438 -26.14 -1.27 17.81
N ASN A 439 -26.12 -0.94 16.52
CA ASN A 439 -25.69 0.39 16.03
C ASN A 439 -26.55 1.53 16.58
N ASP A 440 -27.87 1.32 16.70
CA ASP A 440 -28.79 2.32 17.25
C ASP A 440 -28.47 2.65 18.73
N LEU A 441 -27.87 1.72 19.48
CA LEU A 441 -27.53 1.91 20.90
C LEU A 441 -26.06 2.31 21.11
N TYR A 442 -25.13 1.62 20.45
CA TYR A 442 -23.68 1.73 20.67
C TYR A 442 -22.95 2.58 19.63
N GLY A 443 -23.66 3.04 18.59
CA GLY A 443 -23.13 3.88 17.53
C GLY A 443 -22.42 3.10 16.42
N TYR A 444 -22.32 3.73 15.25
CA TYR A 444 -21.76 3.12 14.04
C TYR A 444 -20.27 2.78 14.15
N ALA A 445 -19.46 3.56 14.87
CA ALA A 445 -18.04 3.25 15.06
C ALA A 445 -17.82 1.94 15.84
N SER A 446 -18.66 1.68 16.85
CA SER A 446 -18.69 0.38 17.55
C SER A 446 -19.18 -0.72 16.62
N GLY A 447 -20.16 -0.43 15.76
CA GLY A 447 -20.64 -1.34 14.71
C GLY A 447 -19.55 -1.77 13.74
N ASP A 448 -18.78 -0.81 13.23
CA ASP A 448 -17.66 -1.06 12.33
C ASP A 448 -16.59 -1.95 13.00
N SER A 449 -16.36 -1.74 14.29
CA SER A 449 -15.44 -2.56 15.09
C SER A 449 -15.93 -4.01 15.23
N VAL A 450 -17.25 -4.22 15.35
CA VAL A 450 -17.86 -5.56 15.34
C VAL A 450 -17.74 -6.23 13.97
N ILE A 451 -17.91 -5.49 12.87
CA ILE A 451 -17.72 -6.02 11.51
C ILE A 451 -16.26 -6.46 11.30
N LYS A 452 -15.30 -5.65 11.76
CA LYS A 452 -13.86 -6.00 11.71
C LYS A 452 -13.56 -7.25 12.55
N LEU A 453 -14.10 -7.34 13.77
CA LEU A 453 -14.00 -8.54 14.60
C LEU A 453 -14.52 -9.78 13.86
N LEU A 454 -15.70 -9.69 13.23
CA LEU A 454 -16.25 -10.82 12.48
C LEU A 454 -15.34 -11.23 11.33
N ALA A 455 -14.79 -10.27 10.58
CA ALA A 455 -13.84 -10.54 9.51
C ALA A 455 -12.59 -11.29 10.02
N GLU A 456 -11.99 -10.82 11.11
CA GLU A 456 -10.83 -11.44 11.75
C GLU A 456 -11.14 -12.88 12.20
N VAL A 457 -12.27 -13.08 12.89
CA VAL A 457 -12.71 -14.40 13.35
C VAL A 457 -12.91 -15.38 12.19
N ILE A 458 -13.52 -14.92 11.08
CA ILE A 458 -13.72 -15.76 9.89
C ILE A 458 -12.38 -16.15 9.27
N VAL A 459 -11.47 -15.19 9.08
CA VAL A 459 -10.14 -15.43 8.49
C VAL A 459 -9.34 -16.39 9.35
N GLU A 460 -9.30 -16.16 10.66
CA GLU A 460 -8.57 -17.01 11.61
C GLU A 460 -9.11 -18.44 11.60
N ALA A 461 -10.44 -18.63 11.61
CA ALA A 461 -11.06 -19.95 11.57
C ALA A 461 -10.82 -20.68 10.22
N CYS A 462 -10.65 -19.94 9.12
CA CYS A 462 -10.42 -20.51 7.80
C CYS A 462 -8.95 -20.82 7.48
N SER A 463 -8.01 -20.32 8.29
CA SER A 463 -6.56 -20.47 8.08
C SER A 463 -6.09 -21.93 7.87
N THR A 464 -6.72 -22.89 8.55
CA THR A 464 -6.41 -24.33 8.45
C THR A 464 -7.15 -25.04 7.30
N SER A 465 -8.26 -24.49 6.83
CA SER A 465 -9.16 -25.11 5.84
C SER A 465 -8.76 -24.80 4.38
N LYS A 466 -7.92 -23.78 4.13
CA LYS A 466 -7.62 -23.23 2.78
C LYS A 466 -8.91 -22.80 2.04
N GLY A 467 -9.72 -21.95 2.69
CA GLY A 467 -10.94 -21.38 2.11
C GLY A 467 -10.74 -19.96 1.58
N PHE A 468 -11.59 -19.52 0.64
CA PHE A 468 -11.66 -18.13 0.22
C PHE A 468 -12.68 -17.38 1.08
N VAL A 469 -12.29 -16.23 1.64
CA VAL A 469 -13.15 -15.40 2.48
C VAL A 469 -13.41 -14.08 1.76
N GLY A 470 -14.67 -13.66 1.70
CA GLY A 470 -15.05 -12.38 1.11
C GLY A 470 -16.09 -11.62 1.93
N HIS A 471 -16.13 -10.30 1.74
CA HIS A 471 -17.05 -9.38 2.40
C HIS A 471 -17.87 -8.62 1.35
N ILE A 472 -19.17 -8.90 1.31
CA ILE A 472 -20.12 -8.30 0.36
C ILE A 472 -20.35 -6.83 0.69
N GLY A 473 -20.68 -6.53 1.95
CA GLY A 473 -20.97 -5.21 2.46
C GLY A 473 -21.86 -5.24 3.70
N GLY A 474 -21.77 -4.23 4.56
CA GLY A 474 -22.50 -4.18 5.83
C GLY A 474 -22.07 -5.32 6.75
N ASP A 475 -23.01 -6.19 7.10
CA ASP A 475 -22.83 -7.37 7.93
C ASP A 475 -22.81 -8.70 7.14
N ASP A 476 -22.81 -8.65 5.80
CA ASP A 476 -22.89 -9.82 4.92
C ASP A 476 -21.51 -10.33 4.46
N PHE A 477 -21.15 -11.56 4.85
CA PHE A 477 -19.90 -12.23 4.47
C PHE A 477 -20.15 -13.56 3.74
N MET A 478 -19.20 -13.96 2.89
CA MET A 478 -19.22 -15.26 2.21
C MET A 478 -17.89 -15.99 2.37
N VAL A 479 -17.98 -17.31 2.56
CA VAL A 479 -16.81 -18.20 2.66
C VAL A 479 -16.98 -19.39 1.73
N VAL A 480 -15.98 -19.62 0.89
CA VAL A 480 -15.90 -20.77 -0.01
C VAL A 480 -14.92 -21.78 0.57
N PHE A 481 -15.40 -22.98 0.87
CA PHE A 481 -14.62 -24.07 1.46
C PHE A 481 -14.31 -25.15 0.42
N ASP A 482 -13.03 -25.50 0.31
CA ASP A 482 -12.54 -26.55 -0.60
C ASP A 482 -12.43 -27.93 0.07
N LYS A 483 -12.56 -27.97 1.40
CA LYS A 483 -12.51 -29.19 2.21
C LYS A 483 -13.88 -29.52 2.81
N ASN A 484 -14.05 -30.76 3.25
CA ASN A 484 -15.27 -31.24 3.91
C ASN A 484 -15.34 -30.87 5.41
N ASP A 485 -14.61 -29.84 5.85
CA ASP A 485 -14.59 -29.35 7.24
C ASP A 485 -15.48 -28.10 7.46
N ALA A 486 -16.20 -27.65 6.42
CA ALA A 486 -16.98 -26.42 6.42
C ALA A 486 -17.95 -26.28 7.61
N GLU A 487 -18.65 -27.36 7.99
CA GLU A 487 -19.58 -27.32 9.14
C GLU A 487 -18.85 -27.05 10.46
N GLN A 488 -17.71 -27.73 10.69
CA GLN A 488 -16.91 -27.54 11.89
C GLN A 488 -16.36 -26.11 11.95
N VAL A 489 -15.82 -25.60 10.85
CA VAL A 489 -15.28 -24.24 10.78
C VAL A 489 -16.39 -23.21 11.04
N CYS A 490 -17.60 -23.42 10.52
CA CYS A 490 -18.74 -22.54 10.80
C CYS A 490 -19.13 -22.54 12.29
N HIS A 491 -19.08 -23.69 12.95
CA HIS A 491 -19.29 -23.76 14.40
C HIS A 491 -18.20 -23.03 15.18
N ASP A 492 -16.94 -23.14 14.75
CA ASP A 492 -15.82 -22.43 15.38
C ASP A 492 -15.95 -20.91 15.23
N ILE A 493 -16.38 -20.43 14.05
CA ILE A 493 -16.70 -19.02 13.80
C ILE A 493 -17.78 -18.53 14.78
N ILE A 494 -18.88 -19.27 14.91
CA ILE A 494 -19.97 -18.93 15.85
C ILE A 494 -19.43 -18.80 17.29
N ASN A 495 -18.72 -19.82 17.77
CA ASN A 495 -18.27 -19.87 19.15
C ASN A 495 -17.26 -18.76 19.47
N LYS A 496 -16.29 -18.51 18.57
CA LYS A 496 -15.29 -17.44 18.73
C LYS A 496 -15.94 -16.07 18.71
N PHE A 497 -16.84 -15.83 17.75
CA PHE A 497 -17.50 -14.54 17.63
C PHE A 497 -18.40 -14.24 18.83
N GLU A 498 -19.22 -15.19 19.29
CA GLU A 498 -20.07 -15.00 20.48
C GLU A 498 -19.26 -14.74 21.75
N HIS A 499 -18.07 -15.33 21.88
CA HIS A 499 -17.19 -15.07 23.01
C HIS A 499 -16.57 -13.67 22.94
N GLN A 500 -15.97 -13.32 21.79
CA GLN A 500 -15.22 -12.07 21.63
C GLN A 500 -16.12 -10.84 21.51
N SER A 501 -17.31 -10.96 20.91
CA SER A 501 -18.26 -9.85 20.75
C SER A 501 -18.79 -9.31 22.08
N ARG A 502 -18.70 -10.08 23.18
CA ARG A 502 -19.08 -9.62 24.52
C ARG A 502 -18.31 -8.38 24.98
N ALA A 503 -17.08 -8.17 24.50
CA ALA A 503 -16.27 -7.01 24.83
C ALA A 503 -16.91 -5.68 24.38
N PHE A 504 -17.86 -5.71 23.45
CA PHE A 504 -18.57 -4.54 22.95
C PHE A 504 -19.82 -4.18 23.74
N PHE A 505 -20.17 -4.95 24.78
CA PHE A 505 -21.34 -4.73 25.62
C PHE A 505 -20.95 -4.26 27.01
N THR A 506 -21.87 -3.56 27.69
CA THR A 506 -21.65 -3.22 29.11
C THR A 506 -21.83 -4.46 29.98
N PRO A 507 -21.21 -4.52 31.16
CA PRO A 507 -21.36 -5.66 32.08
C PRO A 507 -22.82 -5.98 32.39
N GLU A 508 -23.69 -4.96 32.53
CA GLU A 508 -25.11 -5.14 32.82
C GLU A 508 -25.86 -5.83 31.67
N HIS A 509 -25.56 -5.47 30.42
CA HIS A 509 -26.18 -6.10 29.26
C HIS A 509 -25.69 -7.55 29.07
N ILE A 510 -24.44 -7.84 29.42
CA ILE A 510 -23.90 -9.20 29.40
C ILE A 510 -24.62 -10.06 30.45
N GLU A 511 -24.78 -9.57 31.68
CA GLU A 511 -25.45 -10.29 32.77
C GLU A 511 -26.93 -10.57 32.45
N GLN A 512 -27.61 -9.63 31.78
CA GLN A 512 -29.00 -9.78 31.36
C GLN A 512 -29.17 -10.62 30.08
N GLY A 513 -28.08 -10.95 29.38
CA GLY A 513 -28.11 -11.66 28.10
C GLY A 513 -28.69 -10.83 26.93
N GLY A 514 -28.74 -9.51 27.07
CA GLY A 514 -29.33 -8.59 26.12
C GLY A 514 -29.65 -7.23 26.72
N TYR A 515 -30.39 -6.40 25.99
CA TYR A 515 -30.72 -5.04 26.39
C TYR A 515 -32.11 -4.63 25.88
N TRP A 516 -32.71 -3.63 26.54
CA TRP A 516 -34.00 -3.09 26.12
C TRP A 516 -33.81 -1.95 25.13
N ALA A 517 -34.32 -2.11 23.92
CA ALA A 517 -34.31 -1.08 22.88
C ALA A 517 -35.74 -0.72 22.45
N SER A 518 -35.97 0.53 22.05
CA SER A 518 -37.24 0.95 21.46
C SER A 518 -37.23 0.68 19.96
N ASN A 519 -38.28 0.07 19.43
CA ASN A 519 -38.45 -0.02 17.98
C ASN A 519 -38.83 1.37 17.40
N ARG A 520 -38.94 1.46 16.07
CA ARG A 520 -39.34 2.71 15.36
C ARG A 520 -40.73 3.23 15.74
N GLU A 521 -41.55 2.41 16.38
CA GLU A 521 -42.89 2.76 16.88
C GLU A 521 -42.87 3.17 18.37
N GLY A 522 -41.69 3.27 18.99
CA GLY A 522 -41.50 3.67 20.39
C GLY A 522 -41.80 2.57 21.40
N LYS A 523 -42.08 1.33 20.96
CA LYS A 523 -42.34 0.20 21.86
C LYS A 523 -41.03 -0.43 22.33
N LYS A 524 -40.86 -0.56 23.64
CA LYS A 524 -39.72 -1.27 24.24
C LYS A 524 -39.81 -2.76 23.93
N GLN A 525 -38.72 -3.31 23.39
CA GLN A 525 -38.53 -4.73 23.15
C GLN A 525 -37.18 -5.17 23.72
N PHE A 526 -37.11 -6.40 24.21
CA PHE A 526 -35.84 -7.00 24.63
C PHE A 526 -35.10 -7.49 23.39
N VAL A 527 -33.85 -7.05 23.23
CA VAL A 527 -32.96 -7.42 22.13
C VAL A 527 -31.84 -8.28 22.72
N PRO A 528 -31.67 -9.53 22.26
CA PRO A 528 -30.54 -10.37 22.64
C PRO A 528 -29.20 -9.72 22.25
N LEU A 529 -28.10 -10.21 22.83
CA LEU A 529 -26.76 -9.87 22.35
C LEU A 529 -26.56 -10.25 20.88
N LEU A 530 -25.50 -9.72 20.26
CA LEU A 530 -25.15 -10.03 18.87
C LEU A 530 -24.94 -11.54 18.70
N THR A 531 -25.58 -12.10 17.68
CA THR A 531 -25.47 -13.52 17.31
C THR A 531 -25.26 -13.64 15.80
N LEU A 532 -24.89 -14.83 15.31
CA LEU A 532 -24.61 -15.08 13.89
C LEU A 532 -25.61 -16.03 13.25
N SER A 533 -26.04 -15.69 12.05
CA SER A 533 -26.77 -16.59 11.16
C SER A 533 -25.86 -17.06 10.04
N ILE A 534 -25.60 -18.36 9.97
CA ILE A 534 -24.78 -18.96 8.91
C ILE A 534 -25.63 -19.91 8.07
N GLY A 535 -25.77 -19.61 6.78
CA GLY A 535 -26.36 -20.54 5.80
C GLY A 535 -25.27 -21.27 5.03
N LEU A 536 -25.15 -22.58 5.20
CA LEU A 536 -24.17 -23.42 4.52
C LEU A 536 -24.82 -24.25 3.42
N VAL A 537 -24.24 -24.24 2.22
CA VAL A 537 -24.76 -24.98 1.07
C VAL A 537 -23.65 -25.77 0.38
N LYS A 538 -24.02 -26.90 -0.21
CA LYS A 538 -23.15 -27.68 -1.10
C LYS A 538 -23.81 -27.74 -2.48
N PRO A 539 -23.41 -26.89 -3.43
CA PRO A 539 -24.05 -26.82 -4.73
C PRO A 539 -23.85 -28.12 -5.52
N ASP A 540 -24.84 -28.48 -6.32
CA ASP A 540 -24.72 -29.50 -7.35
C ASP A 540 -24.03 -28.89 -8.57
N LEU A 541 -22.87 -29.42 -8.94
CA LEU A 541 -22.02 -28.87 -10.01
C LEU A 541 -22.65 -29.05 -11.40
N GLU A 542 -23.56 -30.01 -11.57
CA GLU A 542 -24.25 -30.24 -12.85
C GLU A 542 -25.49 -29.34 -13.00
N LEU A 543 -26.09 -28.93 -11.89
CA LEU A 543 -27.34 -28.16 -11.87
C LEU A 543 -27.14 -26.66 -11.64
N CYS A 544 -26.01 -26.25 -11.05
CA CYS A 544 -25.64 -24.86 -10.84
C CYS A 544 -24.69 -24.38 -11.94
N ILE A 545 -25.18 -23.52 -12.83
CA ILE A 545 -24.44 -23.09 -14.04
C ILE A 545 -23.67 -21.77 -13.86
N ASN A 546 -23.92 -21.02 -12.78
CA ASN A 546 -23.22 -19.76 -12.50
C ASN A 546 -23.18 -19.39 -11.01
N SER A 547 -22.33 -18.41 -10.67
CA SER A 547 -22.15 -17.87 -9.32
C SER A 547 -23.45 -17.39 -8.69
N HIS A 548 -24.30 -16.70 -9.44
CA HIS A 548 -25.57 -16.16 -8.95
C HIS A 548 -26.53 -17.24 -8.42
N GLN A 549 -26.60 -18.40 -9.06
CA GLN A 549 -27.44 -19.51 -8.61
C GLN A 549 -26.96 -20.10 -7.28
N VAL A 550 -25.65 -20.24 -7.11
CA VAL A 550 -25.04 -20.73 -5.86
C VAL A 550 -25.24 -19.71 -4.74
N ALA A 551 -25.03 -18.42 -5.03
CA ALA A 551 -25.27 -17.33 -4.07
C ALA A 551 -26.74 -17.25 -3.64
N ALA A 552 -27.69 -17.46 -4.56
CA ALA A 552 -29.11 -17.52 -4.24
C ALA A 552 -29.45 -18.69 -3.30
N LEU A 553 -28.83 -19.86 -3.53
CA LEU A 553 -28.98 -21.03 -2.66
C LEU A 553 -28.48 -20.73 -1.23
N ALA A 554 -27.32 -20.10 -1.10
CA ALA A 554 -26.75 -19.70 0.19
C ALA A 554 -27.57 -18.61 0.88
N THR A 555 -28.13 -17.67 0.11
CA THR A 555 -29.05 -16.64 0.64
C THR A 555 -30.31 -17.26 1.23
N ASP A 556 -30.88 -18.28 0.58
CA ASP A 556 -32.04 -18.99 1.12
C ASP A 556 -31.69 -19.78 2.38
N ALA A 557 -30.52 -20.41 2.43
CA ALA A 557 -30.02 -21.10 3.63
C ALA A 557 -29.84 -20.12 4.81
N LYS A 558 -29.29 -18.92 4.54
CA LYS A 558 -29.15 -17.84 5.53
C LYS A 558 -30.50 -17.41 6.10
N LYS A 559 -31.53 -17.29 5.25
CA LYS A 559 -32.89 -16.91 5.70
C LYS A 559 -33.48 -17.94 6.65
N GLU A 560 -33.19 -19.23 6.46
CA GLU A 560 -33.60 -20.28 7.41
C GLU A 560 -32.81 -20.18 8.72
N ALA A 561 -31.50 -19.89 8.67
CA ALA A 561 -30.71 -19.64 9.87
C ALA A 561 -31.24 -18.46 10.72
N LYS A 562 -31.68 -17.37 10.07
CA LYS A 562 -32.27 -16.18 10.73
C LYS A 562 -33.59 -16.42 11.47
N ARG A 563 -34.21 -17.61 11.34
CA ARG A 563 -35.43 -17.94 12.10
C ARG A 563 -35.15 -18.25 13.56
N TYR A 564 -33.91 -18.55 13.90
CA TYR A 564 -33.48 -18.84 15.27
C TYR A 564 -33.04 -17.56 15.96
N GLN A 565 -33.33 -17.46 17.27
CA GLN A 565 -32.98 -16.28 18.07
C GLN A 565 -31.53 -16.28 18.55
N SER A 566 -30.89 -17.46 18.62
CA SER A 566 -29.48 -17.63 18.95
C SER A 566 -28.64 -17.75 17.69
N SER A 567 -27.31 -17.77 17.82
CA SER A 567 -26.47 -18.11 16.67
C SER A 567 -26.83 -19.50 16.14
N HIS A 568 -26.91 -19.62 14.82
CA HIS A 568 -27.34 -20.86 14.19
C HIS A 568 -26.66 -21.08 12.85
N LEU A 569 -26.18 -22.31 12.65
CA LEU A 569 -25.73 -22.84 11.37
C LEU A 569 -26.85 -23.66 10.75
N PHE A 570 -27.37 -23.21 9.61
CA PHE A 570 -28.31 -23.99 8.81
C PHE A 570 -27.60 -24.64 7.63
N VAL A 571 -27.51 -25.97 7.63
CA VAL A 571 -26.96 -26.76 6.53
C VAL A 571 -28.08 -27.13 5.55
N CYS A 572 -28.05 -26.53 4.38
CA CYS A 572 -29.08 -26.73 3.37
C CYS A 572 -28.90 -28.09 2.66
N GLN A 573 -29.91 -28.95 2.75
CA GLN A 573 -29.95 -30.23 2.04
C GLN A 573 -30.29 -30.05 0.54
N ARG A 574 -30.85 -28.90 0.16
CA ARG A 574 -31.16 -28.57 -1.24
C ARG A 574 -29.86 -28.20 -1.95
N ARG A 575 -29.55 -28.89 -3.05
CA ARG A 575 -28.32 -28.66 -3.83
C ARG A 575 -28.49 -27.80 -5.10
N ARG A 576 -29.73 -27.36 -5.39
CA ARG A 576 -30.09 -26.51 -6.54
C ARG A 576 -30.97 -25.32 -6.12
N PRO A 577 -30.99 -24.21 -6.88
CA PRO A 577 -31.87 -23.07 -6.59
C PRO A 577 -33.36 -23.46 -6.60
N ALA A 578 -34.19 -22.75 -5.83
CA ALA A 578 -35.64 -22.87 -5.99
C ALA A 578 -36.07 -22.43 -7.40
N PRO A 579 -37.12 -23.04 -8.00
CA PRO A 579 -37.73 -22.49 -9.18
C PRO A 579 -38.21 -21.06 -8.88
N ALA A 580 -37.90 -20.10 -9.78
CA ALA A 580 -38.32 -18.72 -9.61
C ALA A 580 -39.86 -18.66 -9.50
N VAL A 581 -40.38 -18.28 -8.32
CA VAL A 581 -41.80 -18.03 -8.14
C VAL A 581 -42.09 -16.64 -8.70
N VAL A 582 -42.29 -16.55 -10.02
CA VAL A 582 -42.81 -15.33 -10.63
C VAL A 582 -44.29 -15.22 -10.23
N ARG A 583 -44.60 -14.41 -9.21
CA ARG A 583 -45.95 -13.90 -9.02
C ARG A 583 -46.23 -12.87 -10.09
N LEU A 584 -46.74 -13.31 -11.25
CA LEU A 584 -47.40 -12.41 -12.19
C LEU A 584 -48.65 -11.87 -11.49
N SER A 585 -48.62 -10.60 -11.07
CA SER A 585 -49.83 -9.87 -10.76
C SER A 585 -50.69 -9.81 -12.03
N CYS A 586 -51.83 -10.49 -12.03
CA CYS A 586 -52.80 -10.43 -13.12
C CYS A 586 -53.15 -8.99 -13.47
N ALA A 587 -53.27 -8.77 -14.78
CA ALA A 587 -53.57 -7.52 -15.44
C ALA A 587 -54.75 -6.78 -14.80
N LYS A 588 -54.62 -5.45 -14.70
CA LYS A 588 -55.80 -4.58 -14.66
C LYS A 588 -56.47 -4.68 -16.03
N ASP A 589 -57.69 -5.20 -16.04
CA ASP A 589 -58.63 -5.08 -17.15
C ASP A 589 -58.89 -3.59 -17.43
N ASP A 590 -58.34 -3.09 -18.54
CA ASP A 590 -58.88 -1.94 -19.24
C ASP A 590 -60.04 -2.42 -20.12
N SER A 591 -61.27 -2.38 -19.58
CA SER A 591 -62.47 -2.26 -20.42
C SER A 591 -63.67 -1.69 -19.65
N ALA A 592 -64.38 -0.79 -20.34
CA ALA A 592 -65.66 -0.15 -20.00
C ALA A 592 -65.57 1.02 -18.99
N SER A 593 -66.14 2.21 -19.21
CA SER A 593 -67.19 2.61 -20.16
C SER A 593 -67.27 4.15 -20.24
N VAL A 594 -67.42 4.62 -21.48
CA VAL A 594 -68.15 5.82 -21.93
C VAL A 594 -69.36 6.17 -21.05
N GLY A 595 -69.57 7.46 -20.76
CA GLY A 595 -70.92 7.99 -20.57
C GLY A 595 -71.09 9.12 -19.54
N LEU A 596 -71.15 10.36 -20.06
CA LEU A 596 -71.76 11.59 -19.53
C LEU A 596 -71.13 12.28 -18.31
#